data_AF-H1KKA8-F1
#
_entry.id   AF-H1KKA8-F1
#
_cell.length_a   1.000
_cell.length_b   1.000
_cell.length_c   1.000
_cell.angle_alpha   90.00
_cell.angle_beta   90.00
_cell.angle_gamma   90.00
#
_symmetry.space_group_name_H-M   'P 1'
#
loop_
_entity.id
_entity.type
_entity.pdbx_description
1 polymer ?
#
loop_
_entity_poly.entity_id
_entity_poly.type
_entity_poly.pdbx_seq_one_letter_code
_entity_poly.pdbx_strand_id
1 'polypeptide(L)'
;ATPLAEPREAAIWRISTAPTRGPAVTAAIAAECAARWFYDWGGGLIWLATDASDDAGAAVIRAAVKAAGSGHATLVRAPETLRAAVPVFEPLPEPLVRITAGIKAAHDPAGIFNPGRMYAGV
;
A
#
# COMPACT_ATOMS: atom_id res chain seq x y z
N ALA A 1 -4.38 24.43 4.53
CA ALA A 1 -4.79 23.15 5.16
C ALA A 1 -3.77 22.09 4.77
N THR A 2 -3.36 21.22 5.71
CA THR A 2 -2.43 20.10 5.41
C THR A 2 -3.26 18.86 5.07
N PRO A 3 -3.27 18.40 3.80
CA PRO A 3 -4.14 17.29 3.41
C PRO A 3 -3.75 16.02 4.16
N LEU A 4 -4.77 15.26 4.59
CA LEU A 4 -4.62 13.96 5.27
C LEU A 4 -3.81 14.00 6.58
N ALA A 5 -3.63 15.17 7.19
CA ALA A 5 -2.99 15.31 8.50
C ALA A 5 -3.88 14.80 9.63
N GLU A 6 -5.19 15.04 9.54
CA GLU A 6 -6.19 14.64 10.52
C GLU A 6 -7.32 13.81 9.88
N PRO A 7 -7.92 12.86 10.62
CA PRO A 7 -7.51 12.45 11.97
C PRO A 7 -6.20 11.63 11.93
N ARG A 8 -5.38 11.72 12.98
CA ARG A 8 -4.05 11.08 13.02
C ARG A 8 -4.11 9.56 12.97
N GLU A 9 -5.19 8.98 13.48
CA GLU A 9 -5.46 7.56 13.49
C GLU A 9 -5.83 6.99 12.12
N ALA A 10 -6.17 7.83 11.13
CA ALA A 10 -6.49 7.36 9.78
C ALA A 10 -5.33 6.59 9.14
N ALA A 11 -5.68 5.53 8.41
CA ALA A 11 -4.73 4.77 7.62
C ALA A 11 -4.39 5.55 6.35
N ILE A 12 -3.09 5.76 6.09
CA ILE A 12 -2.60 6.47 4.90
C ILE A 12 -1.93 5.49 3.96
N TRP A 13 -2.44 5.45 2.75
CA TRP A 13 -1.94 4.70 1.62
C TRP A 13 -1.24 5.63 0.63
N ARG A 14 -0.13 5.14 0.09
CA ARG A 14 0.54 5.71 -1.08
C ARG A 14 0.37 4.73 -2.23
N ILE A 15 -0.34 5.14 -3.26
CA ILE A 15 -0.69 4.30 -4.40
C ILE A 15 0.02 4.86 -5.63
N SER A 16 0.80 4.02 -6.30
CA SER A 16 1.42 4.34 -7.59
C SER A 16 0.62 3.67 -8.70
N THR A 17 0.33 4.40 -9.78
CA THR A 17 -0.40 3.91 -10.96
C THR A 17 -0.02 4.74 -12.19
N ALA A 18 -0.43 4.33 -13.39
CA ALA A 18 -0.36 5.22 -14.56
C ALA A 18 -1.20 6.49 -14.32
N PRO A 19 -0.70 7.71 -14.62
CA PRO A 19 -1.43 8.95 -14.36
C PRO A 19 -2.85 9.00 -14.93
N THR A 20 -3.03 8.45 -16.14
CA THR A 20 -4.33 8.36 -16.83
C THR A 20 -5.34 7.44 -16.13
N ARG A 21 -4.88 6.58 -15.22
CA ARG A 21 -5.71 5.65 -14.44
C ARG A 21 -6.03 6.16 -13.03
N GLY A 22 -5.33 7.20 -12.55
CA GLY A 22 -5.49 7.74 -11.21
C GLY A 22 -6.95 8.01 -10.80
N PRO A 23 -7.71 8.79 -11.61
CA PRO A 23 -9.12 9.05 -11.33
C PRO A 23 -9.99 7.78 -11.26
N ALA A 24 -9.77 6.82 -12.15
CA ALA A 24 -10.51 5.56 -12.17
C ALA A 24 -10.21 4.70 -10.93
N VAL A 25 -8.95 4.64 -10.49
CA VAL A 25 -8.55 3.94 -9.25
C VAL A 25 -9.27 4.52 -8.04
N THR A 26 -9.23 5.84 -7.86
CA THR A 26 -9.89 6.48 -6.72
C THR A 26 -11.41 6.38 -6.77
N ALA A 27 -12.01 6.41 -7.97
CA ALA A 27 -13.45 6.24 -8.12
C ALA A 27 -13.89 4.83 -7.72
N ALA A 28 -13.13 3.80 -8.11
CA ALA A 28 -13.39 2.42 -7.70
C ALA A 28 -13.27 2.26 -6.17
N ILE A 29 -12.24 2.84 -5.56
CA ILE A 29 -12.06 2.78 -4.10
C ILE A 29 -13.21 3.49 -3.37
N ALA A 30 -13.56 4.71 -3.80
CA ALA A 30 -14.61 5.50 -3.16
C ALA A 30 -16.03 4.92 -3.33
N ALA A 31 -16.23 4.01 -4.29
CA ALA A 31 -17.49 3.29 -4.44
C ALA A 31 -17.69 2.20 -3.37
N GLU A 32 -16.60 1.70 -2.77
CA GLU A 32 -16.64 0.57 -1.84
C GLU A 32 -16.27 0.96 -0.39
N CYS A 33 -15.49 2.04 -0.18
CA CYS A 33 -15.17 2.51 1.16
C CYS A 33 -15.03 4.04 1.26
N ALA A 34 -15.18 4.56 2.47
CA ALA A 34 -14.96 5.98 2.75
C ALA A 34 -13.48 6.31 2.60
N ALA A 35 -13.17 7.23 1.68
CA ALA A 35 -11.80 7.64 1.41
C ALA A 35 -11.69 9.14 1.16
N ARG A 36 -10.54 9.71 1.52
CA ARG A 36 -10.13 11.06 1.12
C ARG A 36 -8.77 10.97 0.46
N TRP A 37 -8.54 11.68 -0.62
CA TRP A 37 -7.27 11.60 -1.33
C TRP A 37 -6.86 12.93 -1.94
N PHE A 38 -5.61 13.00 -2.35
CA PHE A 38 -5.13 13.98 -3.30
C PHE A 38 -4.19 13.31 -4.30
N TYR A 39 -4.10 13.91 -5.48
CA TYR A 39 -3.20 13.45 -6.53
C TYR A 39 -1.88 14.22 -6.49
N ASP A 40 -0.81 13.50 -6.77
CA ASP A 40 0.52 14.02 -7.03
C ASP A 40 1.03 13.42 -8.35
N TRP A 41 2.12 13.94 -8.89
CA TRP A 41 2.75 13.52 -10.15
C TRP A 41 1.77 13.39 -11.32
N GLY A 42 0.86 14.38 -11.45
CA GLY A 42 -0.15 14.40 -12.51
C GLY A 42 -1.21 13.29 -12.42
N GLY A 43 -1.38 12.66 -11.25
CA GLY A 43 -2.29 11.54 -11.03
C GLY A 43 -1.60 10.17 -10.97
N GLY A 44 -0.29 10.11 -11.21
CA GLY A 44 0.48 8.86 -11.12
C GLY A 44 0.76 8.43 -9.68
N LEU A 45 0.64 9.36 -8.73
CA LEU A 45 0.75 9.09 -7.30
C LEU A 45 -0.53 9.57 -6.61
N ILE A 46 -1.15 8.68 -5.83
CA ILE A 46 -2.33 9.00 -5.03
C ILE A 46 -1.94 8.82 -3.57
N TRP A 47 -2.15 9.86 -2.78
CA TRP A 47 -2.14 9.78 -1.34
C TRP A 47 -3.58 9.66 -0.87
N LEU A 48 -3.90 8.57 -0.19
CA LEU A 48 -5.27 8.20 0.14
C LEU A 48 -5.38 7.86 1.62
N ALA A 49 -6.38 8.43 2.29
CA ALA A 49 -6.74 8.13 3.67
C ALA A 49 -8.01 7.29 3.70
N THR A 50 -7.99 6.22 4.49
CA THR A 50 -9.14 5.41 4.88
C THR A 50 -9.28 5.41 6.41
N ASP A 51 -10.42 4.93 6.90
CA ASP A 51 -10.54 4.56 8.31
C ASP A 51 -9.56 3.43 8.65
N ALA A 52 -9.05 3.43 9.88
CA ALA A 52 -8.12 2.41 10.37
C ALA A 52 -8.84 1.22 11.03
N SER A 53 -10.07 0.93 10.63
CA SER A 53 -10.80 -0.28 11.01
C SER A 53 -10.50 -1.43 10.05
N ASP A 54 -10.84 -2.65 10.47
CA ASP A 54 -10.76 -3.87 9.65
C ASP A 54 -9.37 -4.07 9.00
N ASP A 55 -9.28 -4.00 7.66
CA ASP A 55 -8.03 -4.12 6.90
C ASP A 55 -7.52 -2.76 6.37
N ALA A 56 -8.04 -1.65 6.87
CA ALA A 56 -7.79 -0.29 6.38
C ALA A 56 -8.11 -0.08 4.89
N GLY A 57 -9.00 -0.89 4.31
CA GLY A 57 -9.34 -0.84 2.89
C GLY A 57 -8.31 -1.52 2.00
N ALA A 58 -7.39 -2.32 2.55
CA ALA A 58 -6.32 -2.97 1.79
C ALA A 58 -6.87 -3.82 0.64
N ALA A 59 -7.92 -4.61 0.87
CA ALA A 59 -8.53 -5.45 -0.16
C ALA A 59 -9.08 -4.62 -1.33
N VAL A 60 -9.88 -3.59 -1.03
CA VAL A 60 -10.48 -2.68 -2.02
C VAL A 60 -9.41 -1.93 -2.80
N ILE A 61 -8.43 -1.36 -2.11
CA ILE A 61 -7.35 -0.58 -2.72
C ILE A 61 -6.53 -1.45 -3.68
N ARG A 62 -6.14 -2.65 -3.25
CA ARG A 62 -5.35 -3.56 -4.09
C ARG A 62 -6.15 -4.11 -5.26
N ALA A 63 -7.44 -4.38 -5.08
CA ALA A 63 -8.33 -4.76 -6.18
C ALA A 63 -8.41 -3.65 -7.24
N ALA A 64 -8.57 -2.39 -6.83
CA ALA A 64 -8.60 -1.24 -7.74
C ALA A 64 -7.27 -1.03 -8.48
N VAL A 65 -6.13 -1.16 -7.79
CA VAL A 65 -4.80 -1.08 -8.40
C VAL A 65 -4.59 -2.21 -9.41
N LYS A 66 -4.97 -3.43 -9.06
CA LYS A 66 -4.89 -4.59 -9.97
C LYS A 66 -5.76 -4.39 -11.21
N ALA A 67 -6.99 -3.90 -11.05
CA ALA A 67 -7.89 -3.59 -12.16
C ALA A 67 -7.39 -2.42 -13.03
N ALA A 68 -6.56 -1.54 -12.49
CA ALA A 68 -5.90 -0.49 -13.27
C ALA A 68 -4.84 -1.02 -14.24
N GLY A 69 -4.34 -2.24 -14.01
CA GLY A 69 -3.41 -2.98 -14.87
C GLY A 69 -1.95 -2.89 -14.44
N SER A 70 -1.56 -1.84 -13.74
CA SER A 70 -0.21 -1.69 -13.17
C SER A 70 -0.24 -0.74 -11.96
N GLY A 71 0.71 -0.94 -11.04
CA GLY A 71 0.84 -0.12 -9.85
C GLY A 71 1.13 -0.92 -8.60
N HIS A 72 1.15 -0.22 -7.46
CA HIS A 72 1.30 -0.83 -6.15
C HIS A 72 0.73 0.09 -5.07
N ALA A 73 0.22 -0.49 -3.99
CA ALA A 73 -0.19 0.26 -2.80
C ALA A 73 0.77 0.01 -1.62
N THR A 74 1.13 1.06 -0.91
CA THR A 74 1.93 0.99 0.33
C THR A 74 1.17 1.63 1.48
N LEU A 75 0.94 0.90 2.56
CA LEU A 75 0.40 1.44 3.81
C LEU A 75 1.50 2.23 4.52
N VAL A 76 1.49 3.55 4.39
CA VAL A 76 2.53 4.43 4.94
C VAL A 76 2.31 4.70 6.43
N ARG A 77 1.05 4.87 6.85
CA ARG A 77 0.68 5.14 8.25
C ARG A 77 -0.59 4.38 8.61
N ALA A 78 -0.62 3.83 9.82
CA ALA A 78 -1.79 3.22 10.46
C ALA A 78 -1.39 2.89 11.92
N PRO A 79 -2.35 2.58 12.81
CA PRO A 79 -2.06 2.00 14.11
C PRO A 79 -1.13 0.78 13.99
N GLU A 80 -0.24 0.62 14.96
CA GLU A 80 0.80 -0.42 14.92
C GLU A 80 0.22 -1.84 14.80
N THR A 81 -0.86 -2.11 15.55
CA THR A 81 -1.60 -3.38 15.50
C THR A 81 -2.10 -3.69 14.09
N LEU A 82 -2.61 -2.68 13.39
CA LEU A 82 -3.09 -2.82 12.02
C LEU A 82 -1.94 -3.03 11.04
N ARG A 83 -0.83 -2.30 11.21
CA ARG A 83 0.37 -2.48 10.38
C ARG A 83 1.04 -3.84 10.55
N ALA A 84 0.85 -4.49 11.70
CA ALA A 84 1.33 -5.84 11.95
C ALA A 84 0.43 -6.90 11.27
N ALA A 85 -0.87 -6.64 11.14
CA ALA A 85 -1.84 -7.56 10.54
C ALA A 85 -2.01 -7.38 9.03
N VAL A 86 -1.91 -6.15 8.53
CA VAL A 86 -2.10 -5.80 7.12
C VAL A 86 -0.73 -5.68 6.46
N PRO A 87 -0.46 -6.39 5.35
CA PRO A 87 0.81 -6.25 4.63
C PRO A 87 1.05 -4.78 4.26
N VAL A 88 2.22 -4.25 4.62
CA VAL A 88 2.55 -2.84 4.39
C VAL A 88 2.79 -2.56 2.90
N PHE A 89 3.44 -3.48 2.21
CA PHE A 89 3.74 -3.37 0.77
C PHE A 89 2.72 -4.14 -0.06
N GLU A 90 2.71 -3.87 -1.37
CA GLU A 90 1.94 -4.65 -2.33
C GLU A 90 2.43 -6.11 -2.33
N PRO A 91 1.56 -7.11 -2.12
CA PRO A 91 1.96 -8.51 -2.17
C PRO A 91 2.63 -8.85 -3.50
N LEU A 92 3.80 -9.49 -3.42
CA LEU A 92 4.52 -9.91 -4.61
C LEU A 92 3.93 -11.21 -5.17
N PRO A 93 3.89 -11.36 -6.50
CA PRO A 93 3.66 -12.66 -7.11
C PRO A 93 4.81 -13.62 -6.75
N GLU A 94 4.49 -14.91 -6.69
CA GLU A 94 5.40 -15.96 -6.21
C GLU A 94 6.81 -15.92 -6.85
N PRO A 95 6.98 -15.70 -8.17
CA PRO A 95 8.32 -15.64 -8.76
C PRO A 95 9.17 -14.49 -8.20
N LEU A 96 8.55 -13.34 -7.91
CA LEU A 96 9.24 -12.19 -7.34
C LEU A 96 9.56 -12.43 -5.86
N VAL A 97 8.69 -13.11 -5.11
CA VAL A 97 9.00 -13.52 -3.72
C VAL A 97 10.28 -14.35 -3.67
N ARG A 98 10.43 -15.33 -4.56
CA ARG A 98 11.63 -16.18 -4.62
C ARG A 98 12.90 -15.39 -4.92
N ILE A 99 12.82 -14.44 -5.85
CA ILE A 99 13.95 -13.55 -6.18
C ILE A 99 14.29 -12.66 -4.98
N THR A 100 13.29 -12.06 -4.33
CA THR A 100 13.50 -11.20 -3.16
C THR A 100 14.15 -11.99 -2.02
N ALA A 101 13.71 -13.22 -1.75
CA ALA A 101 14.31 -14.10 -0.74
C ALA A 101 15.77 -14.46 -1.08
N GLY A 102 16.07 -14.77 -2.34
CA GLY A 102 17.44 -15.04 -2.78
C GLY A 102 18.36 -13.82 -2.61
N ILE A 103 17.89 -12.63 -2.99
CA ILE A 103 18.65 -11.38 -2.81
C ILE A 103 18.90 -11.12 -1.32
N LYS A 104 17.87 -11.29 -0.48
CA LYS A 104 18.00 -11.08 0.97
C LYS A 104 18.96 -12.08 1.60
N ALA A 105 18.90 -13.36 1.25
CA ALA A 105 19.84 -14.37 1.75
C ALA A 105 21.29 -14.10 1.33
N ALA A 106 21.50 -13.59 0.11
CA ALA A 106 22.83 -13.23 -0.37
C ALA A 106 23.40 -11.97 0.31
N HIS A 107 22.54 -10.99 0.59
CA HIS A 107 22.95 -9.70 1.16
C HIS A 107 23.02 -9.70 2.69
N ASP A 108 22.14 -10.44 3.35
CA ASP A 108 22.03 -10.55 4.80
C ASP A 108 21.93 -12.03 5.24
N PRO A 109 23.02 -12.81 5.12
CA PRO A 109 23.02 -14.23 5.47
C PRO A 109 22.69 -14.51 6.94
N ALA A 110 22.92 -13.52 7.82
CA ALA A 110 22.65 -13.61 9.24
C ALA A 110 21.23 -13.14 9.63
N GLY A 111 20.45 -12.60 8.69
CA GLY A 111 19.08 -12.14 8.92
C GLY A 111 18.94 -10.95 9.87
N ILE A 112 19.98 -10.12 9.99
CA ILE A 112 20.03 -8.99 10.94
C ILE A 112 19.21 -7.79 10.42
N PHE A 113 19.13 -7.60 9.11
CA PHE A 113 18.52 -6.43 8.50
C PHE A 113 17.01 -6.61 8.31
N ASN A 114 16.25 -5.85 9.11
CA ASN A 114 14.80 -5.68 8.96
C ASN A 114 14.03 -7.02 8.84
N PRO A 115 14.22 -7.98 9.77
CA PRO A 115 13.55 -9.28 9.71
C PRO A 115 12.03 -9.10 9.69
N GLY A 116 11.37 -9.72 8.71
CA GLY A 116 9.91 -9.67 8.56
C GLY A 116 9.28 -8.30 8.26
N ARG A 117 10.08 -7.23 8.06
CA ARG A 117 9.54 -5.87 7.88
C ARG A 117 9.02 -5.55 6.48
N MET A 118 9.57 -6.18 5.44
CA MET A 118 9.10 -5.98 4.06
C MET A 118 8.02 -7.00 3.71
N TYR A 119 8.39 -8.28 3.70
CA TYR A 119 7.47 -9.40 3.51
C TYR A 119 7.71 -10.40 4.62
N ALA A 120 6.64 -10.90 5.23
CA ALA A 120 6.74 -11.92 6.26
C ALA A 120 7.37 -13.20 5.67
N GLY A 121 8.36 -13.77 6.36
CA GLY A 121 9.06 -14.98 5.91
C GLY A 121 10.12 -14.77 4.82
N VAL A 122 10.39 -13.52 4.42
CA VAL A 122 11.51 -13.11 3.56
C VAL A 122 12.50 -12.34 4.39
#